data_AF-A0A0D2PRN0-F1
#
_entry.id   AF-A0A0D2PRN0-F1
#
_cell.length_a   1.000
_cell.length_b   1.000
_cell.length_c   1.000
_cell.angle_alpha   90.00
_cell.angle_beta   90.00
_cell.angle_gamma   90.00
#
_symmetry.space_group_name_H-M   'P 1'
#
loop_
_entity.id
_entity.type
_entity.pdbx_description
1 polymer ?
#
loop_
_entity_poly.entity_id
_entity_poly.type
_entity_poly.pdbx_seq_one_letter_code
_entity_poly.pdbx_strand_id
1 'polypeptide(L)' 'QIEPIPSGNLPPGFDPSTCRNVYVGNIHSQVTEPLLQEVFASTGPVEGCKLIRKEKSSYGFVHYFDRRSAALAILWCFL' A
#
# COMPACT_ATOMS: atom_id res chain seq x y z
N GLN A 1 -11.37 -7.64 -0.68
CA GLN A 1 -10.62 -8.88 -0.46
C GLN A 1 -9.47 -8.81 -1.44
N ILE A 2 -8.31 -8.41 -0.96
CA ILE A 2 -7.12 -8.31 -1.78
C ILE A 2 -6.33 -9.51 -1.37
N GLU A 3 -6.53 -10.51 -2.21
CA GLU A 3 -5.97 -11.82 -2.05
C GLU A 3 -4.48 -11.62 -2.31
N PRO A 4 -3.59 -12.00 -1.38
CA PRO A 4 -2.19 -12.13 -1.72
C PRO A 4 -2.16 -13.07 -2.93
N ILE A 5 -1.71 -12.54 -4.06
CA ILE A 5 -1.58 -13.27 -5.32
C ILE A 5 -0.91 -14.61 -5.00
N PRO A 6 -1.61 -15.75 -5.24
CA PRO A 6 -1.03 -17.05 -4.97
C PRO A 6 0.26 -17.15 -5.77
N SER A 7 1.37 -17.47 -5.10
CA SER A 7 2.74 -17.44 -5.61
C SER A 7 3.02 -18.32 -6.85
N GLY A 8 1.99 -18.84 -7.53
CA GLY A 8 2.08 -19.69 -8.71
C GLY A 8 1.85 -18.99 -10.06
N ASN A 9 1.56 -17.68 -10.10
CA ASN A 9 1.35 -16.94 -11.37
C ASN A 9 2.09 -15.59 -11.40
N LEU A 10 3.32 -15.61 -10.94
CA LEU A 10 4.16 -14.43 -10.89
C LEU A 10 4.99 -14.32 -12.18
N PRO A 11 5.09 -13.14 -12.81
CA PRO A 11 6.09 -12.93 -13.84
C PRO A 11 7.48 -13.23 -13.25
N PRO A 12 8.44 -13.74 -14.04
CA PRO A 12 9.79 -14.03 -13.55
C PRO A 12 10.40 -12.74 -12.98
N GLY A 13 10.45 -12.62 -11.65
CA GLY A 13 10.90 -11.41 -10.93
C GLY A 13 10.07 -10.97 -9.70
N PHE A 14 8.97 -11.66 -9.35
CA PHE A 14 8.27 -11.36 -8.08
C PHE A 14 8.91 -12.12 -6.92
N ASP A 15 9.76 -11.42 -6.19
CA ASP A 15 10.39 -11.93 -4.98
C ASP A 15 9.52 -11.64 -3.74
N PRO A 16 8.94 -12.65 -3.05
CA PRO A 16 8.26 -12.45 -1.76
C PRO A 16 9.22 -11.94 -0.67
N SER A 17 10.54 -12.08 -0.88
CA SER A 17 11.61 -11.44 -0.09
C SER A 17 11.55 -9.91 -0.13
N THR A 18 10.88 -9.34 -1.15
CA THR A 18 10.73 -7.90 -1.41
C THR A 18 9.35 -7.37 -1.03
N CYS A 19 8.66 -7.99 -0.08
CA CYS A 19 7.35 -7.51 0.41
C CYS A 19 7.40 -6.03 0.82
N ARG A 20 7.02 -5.15 -0.11
CA ARG A 20 6.96 -3.69 0.01
C ARG A 20 5.54 -3.17 -0.10
N ASN A 21 4.58 -4.09 -0.06
CA ASN A 21 3.17 -3.81 -0.24
C ASN A 21 2.53 -3.51 1.12
N VAL A 22 2.06 -2.29 1.28
CA VAL A 22 1.36 -1.77 2.46
C VAL A 22 -0.14 -1.78 2.19
N TYR A 23 -0.87 -2.44 3.08
CA TYR A 23 -2.33 -2.36 3.10
C TYR A 23 -2.77 -1.24 4.03
N VAL A 24 -3.60 -0.34 3.52
CA VAL A 24 -4.17 0.77 4.27
C VAL A 24 -5.66 0.56 4.37
N GLY A 25 -6.12 0.05 5.52
CA GLY A 25 -7.54 -0.08 5.82
C GLY A 25 -8.10 1.18 6.47
N ASN A 26 -9.43 1.20 6.67
CA ASN A 26 -10.10 2.23 7.47
C ASN A 26 -9.88 3.66 6.97
N ILE A 27 -9.77 3.83 5.65
CA ILE A 27 -9.54 5.13 5.03
C ILE A 27 -10.81 5.96 5.11
N HIS A 28 -10.70 7.18 5.65
CA HIS A 28 -11.83 8.11 5.73
C HIS A 28 -12.25 8.61 4.34
N SER A 29 -13.52 8.95 4.13
CA SER A 29 -14.05 9.43 2.84
C SER A 29 -13.39 10.71 2.33
N GLN A 30 -12.69 11.44 3.21
CA GLN A 30 -11.91 12.62 2.86
C GLN A 30 -10.52 12.29 2.31
N VAL A 31 -9.97 11.11 2.61
CA VAL A 31 -8.66 10.69 2.13
C VAL A 31 -8.81 10.13 0.71
N THR A 32 -8.04 10.69 -0.21
CA THR A 32 -8.03 10.33 -1.62
C THR A 32 -6.71 9.64 -1.98
N GLU A 33 -6.69 8.96 -3.12
CA GLU A 33 -5.49 8.31 -3.65
C GLU A 33 -4.28 9.26 -3.74
N PRO A 34 -4.39 10.48 -4.31
CA PRO A 34 -3.27 11.41 -4.34
C PRO A 34 -2.81 11.86 -2.95
N LEU A 35 -3.73 12.10 -2.01
CA LEU A 35 -3.37 12.49 -0.65
C LEU A 35 -2.57 11.38 0.04
N LEU A 36 -3.04 10.14 -0.11
CA LEU A 36 -2.37 8.97 0.43
C LEU A 36 -1.02 8.78 -0.25
N GLN A 37 -0.93 8.96 -1.57
CA GLN A 37 0.34 8.93 -2.27
C GLN A 37 1.30 9.99 -1.76
N GLU A 38 0.88 11.24 -1.55
CA GLU A 38 1.74 12.32 -1.06
C GLU A 38 2.26 12.06 0.36
N VAL A 39 1.38 11.61 1.26
CA VAL A 39 1.76 11.26 2.64
C VAL A 39 2.75 10.09 2.66
N PHE A 40 2.48 9.07 1.85
CA PHE A 40 3.32 7.89 1.75
C PHE A 40 4.64 8.21 1.02
N ALA A 41 4.62 9.07 0.00
CA ALA A 41 5.80 9.58 -0.68
C ALA A 41 6.73 10.38 0.25
N SER A 42 6.16 11.06 1.25
CA SER A 42 6.95 11.72 2.31
C SER A 42 7.74 10.72 3.17
N THR A 43 7.23 9.50 3.32
CA THR A 43 7.89 8.43 4.10
C THR A 43 8.92 7.65 3.27
N GLY A 44 8.76 7.64 1.94
CA GLY A 44 9.75 7.11 1.03
C GLY A 44 9.22 6.88 -0.39
N PRO A 45 10.07 6.35 -1.29
CA PRO A 45 9.72 6.19 -2.70
C PRO A 45 8.61 5.15 -2.89
N VAL A 46 7.43 5.62 -3.30
CA VAL A 46 6.26 4.81 -3.65
C VAL A 46 6.37 4.38 -5.12
N GLU A 47 6.32 3.08 -5.37
CA GLU A 47 6.27 2.48 -6.71
C GLU A 47 4.88 2.61 -7.32
N GLY A 48 3.84 2.42 -6.51
CA GLY A 48 2.46 2.63 -6.96
C GLY A 48 1.50 2.68 -5.79
N CYS A 49 0.42 3.43 -5.93
CA CYS A 49 -0.67 3.41 -4.98
C CYS A 49 -1.99 3.12 -5.70
N LYS A 50 -2.91 2.47 -5.00
CA LYS A 50 -4.23 2.12 -5.51
C LYS A 50 -5.26 2.22 -4.40
N LEU A 51 -6.21 3.13 -4.53
CA LEU A 51 -7.31 3.32 -3.59
C LEU A 51 -8.58 2.65 -4.12
N ILE A 52 -9.21 1.84 -3.28
CA ILE A 52 -10.47 1.19 -3.57
C ILE A 52 -11.48 1.62 -2.52
N ARG A 53 -12.46 2.41 -2.96
CA ARG A 53 -13.58 2.83 -2.11
C ARG A 53 -14.72 1.81 -2.25
N LYS A 54 -15.11 1.16 -1.16
CA LYS A 54 -16.35 0.37 -1.08
C LYS A 54 -17.38 1.11 -0.22
N GLU A 55 -18.65 0.83 -0.49
CA GLU A 55 -19.82 1.46 0.15
C GLU A 55 -19.78 1.42 1.69
N LYS A 56 -19.17 0.38 2.28
CA LYS A 56 -19.07 0.20 3.75
C LYS A 56 -17.67 0.42 4.31
N SER A 57 -16.62 0.42 3.49
CA SER A 57 -15.23 0.55 3.95
C SER A 57 -14.30 0.92 2.78
N SER A 58 -13.49 1.96 2.94
CA SER A 58 -12.46 2.29 1.95
C SER A 58 -11.12 1.70 2.36
N TYR A 59 -10.38 1.17 1.38
CA TYR A 59 -9.07 0.57 1.59
C TYR A 59 -8.14 0.87 0.43
N GLY A 60 -6.84 0.91 0.68
CA GLY A 60 -5.80 1.24 -0.30
C GLY A 60 -4.63 0.27 -0.23
N PHE A 61 -3.93 0.15 -1.35
CA PHE A 61 -2.67 -0.56 -1.49
C PHE A 61 -1.61 0.43 -1.87
N VAL A 62 -0.50 0.41 -1.16
CA VAL A 62 0.67 1.20 -1.51
C VAL A 62 1.83 0.25 -1.67
N HIS A 63 2.46 0.27 -2.82
CA HIS A 63 3.67 -0.49 -3.09
C HIS A 63 4.85 0.47 -3.03
N TYR A 64 5.83 0.17 -2.18
CA TYR A 64 7.05 0.93 -2.05
C TYR A 64 8.19 0.32 -2.87
N PHE A 65 9.22 1.11 -3.15
CA PHE A 65 10.50 0.60 -3.66
C PHE A 65 11.38 -0.01 -2.55
N ASP A 66 11.20 0.42 -1.30
CA ASP A 66 11.98 -0.03 -0.15
C ASP A 66 11.09 -0.55 1.01
N ARG A 67 11.50 -1.66 1.62
CA ARG A 67 10.76 -2.30 2.73
C ARG A 67 10.77 -1.45 4.00
N ARG A 68 11.83 -0.66 4.25
CA ARG A 68 11.93 0.20 5.42
C ARG A 68 10.92 1.34 5.34
N SER A 69 10.77 1.93 4.16
CA SER A 69 9.75 2.95 3.89
C SER A 69 8.33 2.41 4.10
N ALA A 70 8.07 1.20 3.60
CA ALA A 70 6.80 0.50 3.84
C ALA A 70 6.53 0.30 5.35
N ALA A 71 7.52 -0.17 6.10
CA ALA A 71 7.39 -0.39 7.54
C ALA A 71 7.16 0.92 8.33
N LEU A 72 7.88 1.99 7.97
CA LEU A 72 7.67 3.31 8.56
C LEU A 72 6.26 3.82 8.26
N ALA A 73 5.79 3.74 7.02
CA ALA A 73 4.48 4.26 6.65
C ALA A 73 3.33 3.57 7.41
N ILE A 74 3.45 2.26 7.64
CA ILE A 74 2.51 1.53 8.50
C ILE A 74 2.52 2.10 9.92
N LEU A 75 3.71 2.36 10.48
CA LEU A 75 3.86 2.92 11.82
C LEU A 75 3.29 4.34 11.93
N TRP A 76 3.53 5.19 10.92
CA TRP A 76 2.99 6.55 10.84
C TRP A 76 1.46 6.60 10.81
N CYS A 77 0.80 5.57 10.29
CA CYS A 77 -0.66 5.50 10.24
C CYS A 77 -1.30 5.22 11.62
N PHE A 78 -0.52 4.79 12.62
CA PHE A 78 -1.02 4.53 13.99
C PHE A 78 -0.78 5.70 14.97
N LEU A 79 -0.13 6.79 14.53
CA LEU A 79 0.09 8.00 15.33
C LEU A 79 -0.97 9.06 15.00
#